data_AF-A0A519VWX6-F1
#
_entry.id   AF-A0A519VWX6-F1
#
_cell.length_a   1.000
_cell.length_b   1.000
_cell.length_c   1.000
_cell.angle_alpha   90.00
_cell.angle_beta   90.00
_cell.angle_gamma   90.00
#
_symmetry.space_group_name_H-M   'P 1'
#
loop_
_entity.id
_entity.type
_entity.pdbx_description
1 polymer ?
#
loop_
_entity_poly.entity_id
_entity_poly.type
_entity_poly.pdbx_seq_one_letter_code
_entity_poly.pdbx_strand_id
1 'polypeptide(L)' 'FKMNYYWMMGDNRHNSADSRYWGFVPEDHIVGKALFIWMSWDSDASFFSKIRWSRLFRGID' A
#
# COMPACT_ATOMS: atom_id res chain seq x y z
N PHE A 1 -16.03 19.65 -18.34
CA PHE A 1 -14.78 19.15 -17.72
C PHE A 1 -14.85 17.64 -17.65
N LYS A 2 -13.80 16.92 -18.07
CA LYS A 2 -13.73 15.45 -18.03
C LYS A 2 -12.66 15.10 -17.00
N MET A 3 -13.05 14.42 -15.92
CA MET A 3 -12.14 13.93 -14.88
C MET A 3 -11.92 12.44 -15.10
N ASN A 4 -10.67 11.98 -14.91
CA ASN A 4 -10.40 10.55 -14.87
C ASN A 4 -10.70 9.99 -13.48
N TYR A 5 -11.08 8.72 -13.45
CA TYR A 5 -11.48 8.00 -12.25
C TYR A 5 -10.83 6.61 -12.26
N TYR A 6 -10.42 6.16 -11.08
CA TYR A 6 -9.65 4.94 -10.89
C TYR A 6 -10.35 4.01 -9.90
N TRP A 7 -10.38 2.73 -10.24
CA TRP A 7 -10.88 1.68 -9.35
C TRP A 7 -9.71 1.12 -8.54
N MET A 8 -9.74 1.30 -7.22
CA MET A 8 -8.69 0.84 -6.31
C MET A 8 -9.10 -0.46 -5.65
N MET A 9 -8.19 -1.41 -5.54
CA MET A 9 -8.43 -2.68 -4.86
C MET A 9 -7.22 -3.07 -4.02
N GLY A 10 -7.44 -3.43 -2.76
CA GLY A 10 -6.36 -3.90 -1.89
C GLY A 10 -6.00 -5.35 -2.17
N ASP A 11 -4.72 -5.69 -1.97
CA ASP A 11 -4.24 -7.08 -2.11
C ASP A 11 -4.88 -8.02 -1.08
N ASN A 12 -5.10 -7.55 0.16
CA ASN A 12 -5.85 -8.29 1.17
C ASN A 12 -7.37 -8.14 0.96
N ARG A 13 -7.89 -8.86 -0.03
CA ARG A 13 -9.27 -8.72 -0.54
C ARG A 13 -10.37 -8.85 0.51
N HIS A 14 -10.19 -9.70 1.52
CA HIS A 14 -11.20 -9.93 2.56
C HIS A 14 -11.17 -8.84 3.65
N ASN A 15 -10.04 -8.15 3.79
CA ASN A 15 -9.83 -7.14 4.82
C ASN A 15 -9.35 -5.83 4.21
N SER A 16 -10.06 -5.36 3.18
CA SER A 16 -9.79 -4.09 2.54
C SER A 16 -11.11 -3.37 2.27
N ALA A 17 -11.25 -2.18 2.84
CA ALA A 17 -12.28 -1.23 2.48
C ALA A 17 -11.79 -0.43 1.27
N ASP A 18 -12.01 -0.96 0.07
CA ASP A 18 -11.58 -0.36 -1.19
C ASP A 18 -12.77 0.02 -2.08
N SER A 19 -12.54 0.30 -3.38
CA SER A 19 -13.57 0.80 -4.29
C SER A 19 -14.82 -0.08 -4.39
N ARG A 20 -14.75 -1.36 -3.98
CA ARG A 20 -15.94 -2.23 -3.83
C ARG A 20 -16.98 -1.68 -2.85
N TYR A 21 -16.57 -0.89 -1.87
CA TYR A 21 -17.43 -0.30 -0.85
C TYR A 21 -17.75 1.18 -1.12
N TRP A 22 -16.76 1.97 -1.54
CA TRP A 22 -16.89 3.43 -1.64
C TRP A 22 -16.77 4.00 -3.08
N GLY A 23 -16.66 3.15 -4.10
CA GLY A 23 -16.69 3.57 -5.51
C GLY A 23 -15.33 4.03 -6.07
N PHE A 24 -15.34 4.77 -7.18
CA PHE A 24 -14.12 5.19 -7.89
C PHE A 24 -13.43 6.40 -7.23
N VAL A 25 -12.09 6.43 -7.27
CA VAL A 25 -11.27 7.58 -6.84
C VAL A 25 -11.05 8.53 -8.02
N PRO A 26 -11.37 9.83 -7.91
CA PRO A 26 -10.99 10.82 -8.92
C PRO A 26 -9.47 11.06 -8.95
N GLU A 27 -8.93 11.40 -10.12
CA GLU A 27 -7.48 11.57 -10.35
C GLU A 27 -6.80 12.59 -9.41
N ASP A 28 -7.51 13.64 -9.03
CA ASP A 28 -7.02 14.71 -8.14
C ASP A 28 -6.74 14.24 -6.70
N HIS A 29 -7.27 13.09 -6.29
CA HIS A 29 -7.00 12.48 -4.98
C HIS A 29 -5.80 11.52 -5.01
N ILE A 30 -5.15 11.33 -6.16
CA ILE A 30 -3.97 10.49 -6.30
C ILE A 30 -2.71 11.32 -6.03
N VAL A 31 -1.96 10.95 -4.99
CA VAL A 31 -0.71 11.65 -4.62
C VAL A 31 0.51 11.09 -5.36
N GLY A 32 0.59 9.77 -5.62
CA GLY A 32 1.72 9.15 -6.31
C GLY A 32 1.77 7.62 -6.21
N LYS A 33 2.81 6.99 -6.80
CA LYS A 33 3.08 5.55 -6.74
C LYS A 33 4.05 5.22 -5.59
N ALA A 34 3.76 4.17 -4.82
CA ALA A 34 4.72 3.63 -3.86
C ALA A 34 5.90 2.95 -4.58
N LEU A 35 7.14 3.28 -4.20
CA LEU A 35 8.34 2.85 -4.93
C LEU A 35 9.08 1.68 -4.27
N PHE A 36 9.34 1.77 -2.96
CA PHE A 36 10.06 0.72 -2.22
C PHE A 36 9.76 0.80 -0.72
N ILE A 37 10.10 -0.26 0.00
CA ILE A 37 9.98 -0.33 1.47
C ILE A 37 11.26 0.22 2.10
N TRP A 38 11.20 1.40 2.71
CA TRP A 38 12.38 1.98 3.39
C TRP A 38 12.68 1.29 4.73
N MET A 39 11.65 0.89 5.48
CA MET A 39 11.78 0.24 6.78
C MET A 39 10.66 -0.78 7.00
N SER A 40 10.99 -1.88 7.68
CA SER A 40 10.01 -2.90 8.08
C SER A 40 10.38 -3.48 9.43
N TRP A 41 9.43 -3.41 10.37
CA TRP A 41 9.61 -3.82 11.76
C TRP A 41 8.56 -4.87 12.14
N ASP A 42 8.99 -5.88 12.89
CA ASP A 42 8.18 -6.90 13.51
C ASP A 42 8.01 -6.60 15.01
N SER A 43 6.78 -6.32 15.44
CA SER A 43 6.50 -5.95 16.84
C SER A 43 6.76 -7.10 17.80
N ASP A 44 6.63 -8.34 17.32
CA ASP A 44 6.57 -9.54 18.15
C ASP A 44 7.92 -10.28 18.22
N ALA A 45 8.89 -9.86 17.40
CA ALA A 45 10.22 -10.46 17.35
C ALA A 45 11.14 -9.95 18.49
N SER A 46 12.12 -10.77 18.88
CA SER A 46 13.03 -10.45 19.99
C SER A 46 14.21 -9.56 19.55
N PHE A 47 14.43 -8.46 20.29
CA PHE A 47 15.54 -7.50 20.18
C PHE A 47 16.10 -7.27 18.75
N PHE A 48 17.08 -8.07 18.31
CA PHE A 48 17.76 -7.89 17.02
C PHE A 48 17.00 -8.47 15.81
N SER A 49 16.00 -9.34 16.03
CA SER A 49 15.16 -9.91 14.97
C SER A 49 13.95 -9.05 14.60
N LYS A 50 13.80 -7.88 15.24
CA LYS A 50 12.71 -6.94 14.98
C LYS A 50 12.77 -6.31 13.60
N ILE A 51 13.97 -6.07 13.06
CA ILE A 51 14.09 -5.48 11.73
C ILE A 51 14.00 -6.59 10.68
N ARG A 52 13.03 -6.47 9.76
CA ARG A 52 12.83 -7.41 8.65
C ARG A 52 13.74 -7.02 7.49
N TRP A 53 15.04 -7.35 7.62
CA TRP A 53 16.09 -7.01 6.65
C TRP A 53 15.77 -7.44 5.21
N SER A 54 15.08 -8.57 5.02
CA SER A 54 14.69 -9.07 3.70
C SER A 54 13.67 -8.20 2.94
N ARG A 55 13.03 -7.25 3.62
CA ARG A 55 12.04 -6.34 3.02
C ARG A 55 12.62 -4.96 2.75
N LEU A 56 13.76 -4.60 3.33
CA LEU A 56 14.37 -3.29 3.15
C LEU A 56 14.80 -3.12 1.69
N PHE A 57 14.48 -1.95 1.13
CA PHE A 57 14.78 -1.56 -0.26
C PHE A 57 14.21 -2.49 -1.33
N ARG A 58 13.25 -3.35 -0.95
CA ARG A 58 12.49 -4.11 -1.94
C ARG A 58 11.59 -3.15 -2.71
N GLY A 59 11.80 -3.10 -4.03
CA GLY A 59 10.96 -2.35 -4.95
C GLY A 59 9.54 -2.91 -5.02
N ILE A 60 8.57 -2.02 -5.26
CA ILE A 60 7.18 -2.34 -5.52
C ILE A 60 6.99 -2.24 -7.03
N ASP A 61 7.11 -3.38 -7.73
CA ASP A 61 6.80 -3.47 -9.16
C ASP A 61 5.28 -3.50 -9.39
#